data_AF-A0A965ISK8-F1
#
_entry.id   AF-A0A965ISK8-F1
#
_cell.length_a   1.000
_cell.length_b   1.000
_cell.length_c   1.000
_cell.angle_alpha   90.00
_cell.angle_beta   90.00
_cell.angle_gamma   90.00
#
_symmetry.space_group_name_H-M   'P 1'
#
loop_
_entity.id
_entity.type
_entity.pdbx_description
1 polymer ?
#
loop_
_entity_poly.entity_id
_entity_poly.type
_entity_poly.pdbx_seq_one_letter_code
_entity_poly.pdbx_strand_id
1 'polypeptide(L)'
;LKNRKRHGGKVPFLDPAIKYRLRVLDYLYKKTLSQHDIPPLSWGTQKVVLIVICARRKVSFDADNVLTTVRDWLEPSVKKFGKGAGKSRGWGIGLVDNDKYITGLVFTDRDLGLNLDHTLIFMRPWSDVHSDIFSFLNKEFFGI
;
A
#
# COMPACT_ATOMS: atom_id res chain seq x y z
N LEU A 1 -17.02 -3.61 -7.05
CA LEU A 1 -18.05 -4.10 -7.98
C LEU A 1 -17.72 -5.47 -8.65
N LYS A 2 -17.03 -6.42 -7.99
CA LYS A 2 -16.95 -7.84 -8.42
C LYS A 2 -17.08 -8.84 -7.26
N ASN A 3 -16.60 -8.47 -6.07
CA ASN A 3 -16.69 -9.30 -4.86
C ASN A 3 -18.11 -9.41 -4.27
N ARG A 4 -19.06 -8.57 -4.72
CA ARG A 4 -20.45 -8.55 -4.21
C ARG A 4 -21.29 -9.74 -4.66
N LYS A 5 -21.07 -10.23 -5.88
CA LYS A 5 -21.83 -11.33 -6.48
C LYS A 5 -21.40 -12.70 -5.94
N ARG A 6 -20.15 -12.86 -5.51
CA ARG A 6 -19.60 -14.17 -5.07
C ARG A 6 -20.11 -14.63 -3.70
N HIS A 7 -20.69 -13.73 -2.90
CA HIS A 7 -21.15 -14.02 -1.53
C HIS A 7 -22.65 -13.75 -1.31
N GLY A 8 -23.49 -13.93 -2.35
CA GLY A 8 -24.96 -13.89 -2.18
C GLY A 8 -25.50 -12.57 -1.59
N GLY A 9 -24.87 -11.43 -1.89
CA GLY A 9 -25.30 -10.11 -1.41
C GLY A 9 -24.90 -9.76 0.03
N LYS A 10 -24.42 -10.72 0.84
CA LYS A 10 -23.78 -10.45 2.14
C LYS A 10 -22.27 -10.49 1.97
N VAL A 11 -21.67 -9.33 1.83
CA VAL A 11 -20.23 -9.26 1.51
C VAL A 11 -19.46 -8.98 2.79
N PRO A 12 -18.62 -9.90 3.28
CA PRO A 12 -17.44 -9.46 4.00
C PRO A 12 -16.66 -8.58 3.00
N PHE A 13 -16.51 -7.29 3.30
CA PHE A 13 -15.84 -6.30 2.43
C PHE A 13 -14.46 -6.76 1.94
N LEU A 14 -13.83 -7.70 2.67
CA LEU A 14 -12.59 -8.36 2.33
C LEU A 14 -12.72 -9.87 2.58
N ASP A 15 -12.25 -10.68 1.63
CA ASP A 15 -12.19 -12.14 1.76
C ASP A 15 -11.36 -12.54 3.00
N PRO A 16 -11.83 -13.47 3.87
CA PRO A 16 -11.08 -13.92 5.04
C PRO A 16 -9.65 -14.42 4.72
N ALA A 17 -9.46 -15.11 3.59
CA ALA A 17 -8.13 -15.57 3.17
C ALA A 17 -7.20 -14.40 2.85
N ILE A 18 -7.71 -13.33 2.23
CA ILE A 18 -6.94 -12.10 1.99
C ILE A 18 -6.60 -11.43 3.32
N LYS A 19 -7.55 -11.37 4.27
CA LYS A 19 -7.31 -10.84 5.61
C LYS A 19 -6.19 -11.59 6.34
N TYR A 20 -6.15 -12.92 6.29
CA TYR A 20 -5.07 -13.70 6.89
C TYR A 20 -3.72 -13.40 6.25
N ARG A 21 -3.66 -13.29 4.91
CA ARG A 21 -2.42 -12.91 4.21
C ARG A 21 -1.92 -11.53 4.63
N LEU A 22 -2.82 -10.55 4.80
CA LEU A 22 -2.45 -9.22 5.30
C LEU A 22 -1.90 -9.27 6.73
N ARG A 23 -2.48 -10.08 7.61
CA ARG A 23 -1.93 -10.30 8.96
C ARG A 23 -0.55 -10.94 8.95
N VAL A 24 -0.29 -11.85 8.01
CA VAL A 24 1.04 -12.42 7.81
C VAL A 24 2.01 -11.32 7.36
N LEU A 25 1.62 -10.43 6.44
CA LEU A 25 2.43 -9.28 6.05
C LEU A 25 2.70 -8.33 7.22
N ASP A 26 1.70 -8.05 8.07
CA ASP A 26 1.89 -7.25 9.29
C ASP A 26 2.94 -7.87 10.22
N TYR A 27 2.86 -9.19 10.41
CA TYR A 27 3.82 -9.93 11.24
C TYR A 27 5.22 -9.89 10.64
N LEU A 28 5.36 -10.18 9.34
CA LEU A 28 6.65 -10.15 8.65
C LEU A 28 7.27 -8.75 8.75
N TYR A 29 6.50 -7.70 8.51
CA TYR A 29 6.96 -6.32 8.64
C TYR A 29 7.50 -6.02 10.05
N LYS A 30 6.70 -6.29 11.09
CA LYS A 30 7.10 -6.05 12.49
C LYS A 30 8.32 -6.89 12.88
N LYS A 31 8.36 -8.14 12.43
CA LYS A 31 9.51 -9.03 12.66
C LYS A 31 10.76 -8.48 12.00
N THR A 32 10.69 -8.04 10.75
CA THR A 32 11.82 -7.42 10.05
C THR A 32 12.32 -6.18 10.77
N LEU A 33 11.43 -5.26 11.20
CA LEU A 33 11.83 -4.10 11.98
C LEU A 33 12.58 -4.51 13.26
N SER A 34 12.04 -5.47 14.01
CA SER A 34 12.65 -5.98 15.22
C SER A 34 13.99 -6.70 14.97
N GLN A 35 14.14 -7.40 13.85
CA GLN A 35 15.39 -8.10 13.49
C GLN A 35 16.53 -7.14 13.12
N HIS A 36 16.19 -5.92 12.73
CA HIS A 36 17.15 -4.88 12.34
C HIS A 36 17.26 -3.75 13.38
N ASP A 37 16.72 -3.96 14.59
CA ASP A 37 16.66 -2.96 15.67
C ASP A 37 16.05 -1.61 15.23
N ILE A 38 15.12 -1.66 14.28
CA ILE A 38 14.41 -0.49 13.78
C ILE A 38 13.16 -0.29 14.65
N PRO A 39 12.97 0.89 15.27
CA PRO A 39 11.76 1.16 16.03
C PRO A 39 10.52 1.16 15.11
N PRO A 40 9.32 0.96 15.66
CA PRO A 40 8.08 1.07 14.89
C PRO A 40 8.03 2.39 14.12
N LEU A 41 7.94 2.29 12.79
CA LEU A 41 7.87 3.46 11.91
C LEU A 41 6.45 4.01 11.87
N SER A 42 6.33 5.32 11.95
CA SER A 42 5.09 6.05 11.68
C SER A 42 5.38 7.43 11.13
N TRP A 43 4.63 7.82 10.10
CA TRP A 43 4.61 9.14 9.51
C TRP A 43 3.34 9.92 9.86
N GLY A 44 2.43 9.32 10.65
CA GLY A 44 1.19 9.96 11.11
C GLY A 44 0.35 10.52 9.96
N THR A 45 0.20 11.85 9.94
CA THR A 45 -0.59 12.59 8.95
C THR A 45 0.24 13.21 7.82
N GLN A 46 1.54 12.93 7.75
CA GLN A 46 2.39 13.43 6.67
C GLN A 46 1.92 12.86 5.32
N LYS A 47 2.00 13.69 4.27
CA LYS A 47 1.74 13.22 2.90
C LYS A 47 2.85 12.28 2.46
N VAL A 48 2.49 11.17 1.82
CA VAL A 48 3.41 10.10 1.43
C VAL A 48 3.22 9.78 -0.04
N VAL A 49 4.32 9.63 -0.77
CA VAL A 49 4.33 9.03 -2.10
C VAL A 49 4.46 7.52 -1.97
N LEU A 50 3.60 6.79 -2.66
CA LEU A 50 3.61 5.33 -2.75
C LEU A 50 3.77 4.92 -4.22
N ILE A 51 4.74 4.07 -4.52
CA ILE A 51 4.87 3.44 -5.83
C ILE A 51 4.83 1.92 -5.63
N VAL A 52 3.91 1.26 -6.32
CA VAL A 52 3.80 -0.21 -6.32
C VAL A 52 4.13 -0.73 -7.70
N ILE A 53 5.15 -1.57 -7.82
CA ILE A 53 5.51 -2.23 -9.07
C ILE A 53 5.14 -3.71 -8.95
N CYS A 54 4.06 -4.10 -9.60
CA CYS A 54 3.52 -5.43 -9.56
C CYS A 54 4.31 -6.39 -10.47
N ALA A 55 5.06 -7.32 -9.87
CA ALA A 55 5.61 -8.47 -10.56
C ALA A 55 4.55 -9.25 -11.35
N ARG A 56 4.99 -9.90 -12.43
CA ARG A 56 4.18 -10.77 -13.27
C ARG A 56 3.46 -11.84 -12.44
N ARG A 57 2.17 -12.01 -12.70
CA ARG A 57 1.33 -13.04 -12.08
C ARG A 57 0.80 -14.00 -13.13
N LYS A 58 0.61 -15.27 -12.73
CA LYS A 58 -0.02 -16.30 -13.57
C LYS A 58 -1.50 -16.02 -13.87
N VAL A 59 -2.14 -15.19 -13.05
CA VAL A 59 -3.56 -14.81 -13.18
C VAL A 59 -3.68 -13.32 -13.43
N SER A 60 -4.66 -12.93 -14.23
CA SER A 60 -5.03 -11.53 -14.42
C SER A 60 -5.40 -10.89 -13.08
N PHE A 61 -4.95 -9.67 -12.87
CA PHE A 61 -5.32 -8.88 -11.71
C PHE A 61 -5.53 -7.42 -12.14
N ASP A 62 -6.17 -6.67 -11.26
CA ASP A 62 -6.43 -5.25 -11.42
C ASP A 62 -5.43 -4.49 -10.54
N ALA A 63 -4.58 -3.68 -11.18
CA ALA A 63 -3.51 -2.96 -10.53
C ALA A 63 -4.04 -1.92 -9.52
N ASP A 64 -5.16 -1.27 -9.82
CA ASP A 64 -5.78 -0.28 -8.93
C ASP A 64 -6.26 -0.94 -7.64
N ASN A 65 -6.85 -2.14 -7.73
CA ASN A 65 -7.21 -2.91 -6.54
C ASN A 65 -5.99 -3.28 -5.69
N VAL A 66 -4.81 -3.51 -6.30
CA VAL A 66 -3.56 -3.71 -5.55
C VAL A 66 -3.17 -2.43 -4.83
N LEU A 67 -3.18 -1.29 -5.53
CA LEU A 67 -2.84 0.00 -4.94
C LEU A 67 -3.75 0.34 -3.75
N THR A 68 -5.07 0.18 -3.90
CA THR A 68 -6.04 0.37 -2.81
C THR A 68 -5.72 -0.54 -1.63
N THR A 69 -5.43 -1.82 -1.88
CA THR A 69 -5.12 -2.79 -0.83
C THR A 69 -3.83 -2.43 -0.08
N VAL A 70 -2.79 -1.98 -0.80
CA VAL A 70 -1.54 -1.53 -0.17
C VAL A 70 -1.79 -0.28 0.65
N ARG A 71 -2.50 0.73 0.13
CA ARG A 71 -2.85 1.94 0.89
C ARG A 71 -3.58 1.61 2.19
N ASP A 72 -4.56 0.73 2.11
CA ASP A 72 -5.31 0.22 3.25
C ASP A 72 -4.41 -0.51 4.29
N TRP A 73 -3.42 -1.28 3.82
CA TRP A 73 -2.48 -2.02 4.66
C TRP A 73 -1.53 -1.10 5.44
N LEU A 74 -1.19 0.06 4.88
CA LEU A 74 -0.33 1.05 5.54
C LEU A 74 -1.03 1.75 6.72
N GLU A 75 -2.36 1.69 6.79
CA GLU A 75 -3.14 2.28 7.88
C GLU A 75 -3.06 1.46 9.18
N PRO A 76 -3.51 2.00 10.32
CA PRO A 76 -3.42 1.29 11.59
C PRO A 76 -4.43 0.15 11.67
N SER A 77 -4.03 -0.97 12.28
CA SER A 77 -4.92 -2.10 12.56
C SER A 77 -6.13 -1.78 13.43
N VAL A 78 -6.04 -0.68 14.19
CA VAL A 78 -7.11 -0.18 15.05
C VAL A 78 -8.13 0.70 14.30
N LYS A 79 -7.86 1.07 13.04
CA LYS A 79 -8.80 1.88 12.24
C LYS A 79 -10.17 1.19 12.20
N LYS A 80 -11.18 1.95 12.61
CA LYS A 80 -12.57 1.50 12.67
C LYS A 80 -13.11 1.34 11.24
N PHE A 81 -13.90 0.29 11.01
CA PHE A 81 -14.51 0.03 9.70
C PHE A 81 -16.04 -0.10 9.81
N GLY A 82 -16.75 0.31 8.76
CA GLY A 82 -18.21 0.20 8.61
C GLY A 82 -19.01 1.38 9.17
N LYS A 83 -20.22 1.61 8.61
CA LYS A 83 -21.22 2.55 9.14
C LYS A 83 -21.73 2.01 10.49
N GLY A 84 -21.06 2.37 11.58
CA GLY A 84 -21.37 1.87 12.92
C GLY A 84 -20.17 1.68 13.87
N ALA A 85 -18.96 2.08 13.47
CA ALA A 85 -17.82 2.45 14.34
C ALA A 85 -17.46 1.55 15.55
N GLY A 86 -17.83 0.26 15.53
CA GLY A 86 -17.64 -0.65 16.67
C GLY A 86 -16.53 -1.69 16.53
N LYS A 87 -16.03 -1.98 15.32
CA LYS A 87 -15.04 -3.03 15.09
C LYS A 87 -13.78 -2.48 14.41
N SER A 88 -12.62 -2.86 14.93
CA SER A 88 -11.30 -2.56 14.36
C SER A 88 -10.98 -3.53 13.23
N ARG A 89 -10.33 -3.05 12.14
CA ARG A 89 -10.04 -3.89 10.96
C ARG A 89 -9.18 -5.12 11.32
N GLY A 90 -8.29 -4.95 12.30
CA GLY A 90 -7.47 -6.02 12.89
C GLY A 90 -6.34 -6.52 11.97
N TRP A 91 -5.87 -5.66 11.07
CA TRP A 91 -4.71 -5.81 10.18
C TRP A 91 -4.24 -4.42 9.72
N GLY A 92 -2.96 -4.26 9.39
CA GLY A 92 -2.36 -3.00 8.97
C GLY A 92 -1.24 -2.54 9.90
N ILE A 93 -0.23 -1.89 9.33
CA ILE A 93 1.05 -1.61 9.98
C ILE A 93 1.08 -0.26 10.71
N GLY A 94 0.14 0.66 10.44
CA GLY A 94 0.07 1.96 11.10
C GLY A 94 1.19 2.93 10.71
N LEU A 95 1.69 2.81 9.49
CA LEU A 95 2.70 3.73 8.96
C LEU A 95 2.11 5.11 8.70
N VAL A 96 0.85 5.19 8.26
CA VAL A 96 0.07 6.43 8.14
C VAL A 96 -1.24 6.31 8.90
N ASP A 97 -1.81 7.42 9.36
CA ASP A 97 -3.09 7.39 10.09
C ASP A 97 -4.29 7.16 9.17
N ASN A 98 -4.18 7.58 7.92
CA ASN A 98 -5.26 7.52 6.94
C ASN A 98 -4.72 7.51 5.49
N ASP A 99 -5.35 6.73 4.64
CA ASP A 99 -5.03 6.54 3.22
C ASP A 99 -5.17 7.83 2.42
N LYS A 100 -5.97 8.79 2.87
CA LYS A 100 -6.06 10.14 2.26
C LYS A 100 -4.72 10.88 2.22
N TYR A 101 -3.76 10.50 3.08
CA TYR A 101 -2.42 11.08 3.11
C TYR A 101 -1.47 10.41 2.10
N ILE A 102 -1.89 9.34 1.44
CA ILE A 102 -1.07 8.61 0.46
C ILE A 102 -1.46 9.04 -0.96
N THR A 103 -0.49 9.53 -1.71
CA THR A 103 -0.57 9.68 -3.18
C THR A 103 0.17 8.51 -3.80
N GLY A 104 -0.56 7.69 -4.56
CA GLY A 104 -0.07 6.39 -5.03
C GLY A 104 -0.04 6.26 -6.54
N LEU A 105 1.00 5.62 -7.07
CA LEU A 105 1.07 5.12 -8.43
C LEU A 105 1.26 3.60 -8.40
N VAL A 106 0.68 2.92 -9.38
CA VAL A 106 0.85 1.48 -9.55
C VAL A 106 1.19 1.17 -11.00
N PHE A 107 2.17 0.32 -11.18
CA PHE A 107 2.61 -0.18 -12.48
C PHE A 107 2.67 -1.69 -12.43
N THR A 108 2.49 -2.33 -13.58
CA THR A 108 2.97 -3.69 -13.77
C THR A 108 4.45 -3.64 -14.15
N ASP A 109 5.18 -4.71 -13.88
CA ASP A 109 6.58 -4.85 -14.31
C ASP A 109 6.76 -4.59 -15.81
N ARG A 110 5.79 -5.05 -16.63
CA ARG A 110 5.78 -4.84 -18.09
C ARG A 110 5.65 -3.39 -18.50
N ASP A 111 4.88 -2.58 -17.77
CA ASP A 111 4.71 -1.14 -18.08
C ASP A 111 6.06 -0.39 -18.01
N LEU A 112 7.00 -0.94 -17.25
CA LEU A 112 8.34 -0.39 -17.05
C LEU A 112 9.44 -1.18 -17.77
N GLY A 113 9.10 -2.19 -18.58
CA GLY A 113 10.07 -3.05 -19.26
C GLY A 113 10.90 -3.93 -18.31
N LEU A 114 10.41 -4.17 -17.09
CA LEU A 114 11.08 -4.97 -16.06
C LEU A 114 10.60 -6.43 -16.09
N ASN A 115 11.42 -7.32 -15.50
CA ASN A 115 11.04 -8.71 -15.23
C ASN A 115 11.30 -9.01 -13.75
N LEU A 116 10.26 -8.86 -12.93
CA LEU A 116 10.39 -8.95 -11.47
C LEU A 116 9.82 -10.26 -10.94
N ASP A 117 10.54 -10.90 -10.02
CA ASP A 117 10.06 -12.08 -9.28
C ASP A 117 9.14 -11.70 -8.11
N HIS A 118 9.23 -10.44 -7.64
CA HIS A 118 8.53 -9.95 -6.46
C HIS A 118 7.94 -8.56 -6.70
N THR A 119 6.76 -8.31 -6.12
CA THR A 119 6.17 -6.96 -6.11
C THR A 119 7.02 -6.05 -5.24
N LEU A 120 7.37 -4.88 -5.78
CA LEU A 120 8.13 -3.86 -5.06
C LEU A 120 7.17 -2.78 -4.56
N ILE A 121 7.39 -2.32 -3.33
CA ILE A 121 6.64 -1.23 -2.70
C ILE A 121 7.66 -0.19 -2.25
N PHE A 122 7.64 0.97 -2.89
CA PHE A 122 8.47 2.12 -2.54
C PHE A 122 7.61 3.18 -1.88
N MET A 123 8.10 3.74 -0.79
CA MET A 123 7.39 4.76 -0.04
C MET A 123 8.35 5.78 0.53
N ARG A 124 7.97 7.06 0.44
CA ARG A 124 8.68 8.17 1.08
C ARG A 124 7.73 9.30 1.46
N PRO A 125 8.02 10.07 2.53
CA PRO A 125 7.35 11.34 2.78
C PRO A 125 7.46 12.27 1.55
N TRP A 126 6.38 12.99 1.24
CA TRP A 126 6.35 13.93 0.12
C TRP A 126 7.43 15.03 0.25
N SER A 127 7.73 15.45 1.48
CA SER A 127 8.81 16.41 1.78
C SER A 127 10.15 16.00 1.18
N ASP A 128 10.44 14.69 1.20
CA ASP A 128 11.75 14.14 0.83
C ASP A 128 11.83 13.90 -0.68
N VAL A 129 10.67 13.76 -1.33
CA VAL A 129 10.57 13.51 -2.77
C VAL A 129 10.44 14.81 -3.56
N HIS A 130 9.92 15.87 -2.93
CA HIS A 130 9.70 17.15 -3.58
C HIS A 130 11.01 17.73 -4.16
N SER A 131 12.11 17.71 -3.41
CA SER A 131 13.41 18.17 -3.90
C SER A 131 13.90 17.37 -5.11
N ASP A 132 13.75 16.05 -5.03
CA ASP A 132 14.27 15.12 -6.03
C ASP A 132 13.47 15.22 -7.34
N ILE A 133 12.14 15.35 -7.25
CA ILE A 133 11.28 15.58 -8.41
C ILE A 133 11.58 16.93 -9.06
N PHE A 134 11.69 18.01 -8.28
CA PHE A 134 12.00 19.33 -8.83
C PHE A 134 13.37 19.34 -9.51
N SER A 135 14.37 18.70 -8.90
CA SER A 135 15.70 18.56 -9.50
C SER A 135 15.64 17.76 -10.81
N PHE A 136 14.91 16.64 -10.84
CA PHE A 136 14.73 15.85 -12.04
C PHE A 136 14.00 16.63 -13.15
N LEU A 137 12.90 17.31 -12.83
CA LEU A 137 12.14 18.09 -13.81
C LEU A 137 12.96 19.25 -14.36
N ASN A 138 13.72 19.95 -13.51
CA ASN A 138 14.63 21.02 -13.94
C ASN A 138 15.68 20.49 -14.92
N LYS A 139 16.28 19.34 -14.60
CA LYS A 139 17.30 18.72 -15.44
C LYS A 139 16.76 18.23 -16.79
N GLU A 140 15.62 17.52 -16.78
CA GLU A 140 15.10 16.85 -17.99
C GLU A 140 14.27 17.76 -18.89
N PHE A 141 13.56 18.75 -18.32
CA PHE A 141 12.65 19.61 -19.10
C PHE A 141 13.13 21.05 -19.26
N PHE A 142 13.95 21.55 -18.33
CA PHE A 142 14.40 22.94 -18.35
C PHE A 142 15.89 23.10 -18.63
N GLY A 143 16.68 22.02 -18.56
CA GLY A 143 18.11 22.02 -18.88
C GLY A 143 18.96 22.91 -17.97
N ILE A 144 18.49 23.19 -16.74
CA ILE A 144 19.20 23.97 -15.71
C ILE A 144 19.55 23.07 -14.53
#